data_AF-A0AAW7CHJ3-F1
#
_entry.id   AF-A0AAW7CHJ3-F1
#
_cell.length_a   1.000
_cell.length_b   1.000
_cell.length_c   1.000
_cell.angle_alpha   90.00
_cell.angle_beta   90.00
_cell.angle_gamma   90.00
#
_symmetry.space_group_name_H-M   'P 1'
#
loop_
_entity.id
_entity.type
_entity.pdbx_description
1 polymer ?
#
loop_
_entity_poly.entity_id
_entity_poly.type
_entity_poly.pdbx_seq_one_letter_code
_entity_poly.pdbx_strand_id
1 'polypeptide(L)'
;MAEQLSFILADGIYQTPENQKVTKDVLQAKLVAPINPRNRKDKPTTAWGIEKINRYGTPICISGHKMELRGSDREKGQYIYTCPVFHPNAKQEGLTCPLANHAECCNGAAQGRVFRMDFDQTPQVDVELPQHGRTFEVLYSARTIIERIFGILKDGYSLRRVHKRGKQAVEAHVDRCMISMHIMANMAYHQTGKANCGWTRNRLQRAN
;
A
#
# COMPACT_ATOMS: atom_id res chain seq x y z
N MET A 1 22.47 -17.25 -10.26
CA MET A 1 21.20 -17.74 -9.69
C MET A 1 20.29 -16.53 -9.57
N ALA A 2 19.08 -16.58 -10.10
CA ALA A 2 18.13 -15.48 -9.92
C ALA A 2 17.83 -15.34 -8.42
N GLU A 3 17.96 -14.13 -7.88
CA GLU A 3 17.59 -13.85 -6.50
C GLU A 3 16.12 -14.24 -6.28
N GLN A 4 15.84 -14.89 -5.16
CA GLN A 4 14.47 -15.27 -4.80
C GLN A 4 13.65 -14.02 -4.51
N LEU A 5 12.53 -13.87 -5.23
CA LEU A 5 11.61 -12.75 -5.06
C LEU A 5 10.85 -12.90 -3.75
N SER A 6 11.07 -11.99 -2.79
CA SER A 6 10.36 -12.03 -1.50
C SER A 6 8.96 -11.40 -1.57
N PHE A 7 8.81 -10.30 -2.32
CA PHE A 7 7.60 -9.49 -2.35
C PHE A 7 7.24 -9.06 -3.77
N ILE A 8 5.93 -9.04 -4.07
CA ILE A 8 5.38 -8.55 -5.32
C ILE A 8 4.39 -7.44 -5.01
N LEU A 9 4.63 -6.25 -5.56
CA LEU A 9 3.76 -5.10 -5.38
C LEU A 9 2.68 -5.09 -6.47
N ALA A 10 1.43 -4.91 -6.08
CA ALA A 10 0.32 -4.81 -7.03
C ALA A 10 -0.71 -3.76 -6.59
N ASP A 11 -1.61 -3.42 -7.51
CA ASP A 11 -2.73 -2.53 -7.20
C ASP A 11 -3.80 -3.24 -6.35
N GLY A 12 -4.64 -2.46 -5.68
CA GLY A 12 -5.65 -2.99 -4.76
C GLY A 12 -6.65 -3.92 -5.44
N ILE A 13 -6.89 -3.78 -6.75
CA ILE A 13 -7.76 -4.71 -7.49
C ILE A 13 -7.25 -6.16 -7.45
N TYR A 14 -5.93 -6.35 -7.30
CA TYR A 14 -5.32 -7.67 -7.20
C TYR A 14 -5.36 -8.24 -5.78
N GLN A 15 -5.85 -7.49 -4.78
CA GLN A 15 -6.00 -7.95 -3.41
C GLN A 15 -7.18 -8.92 -3.29
N THR A 16 -6.97 -10.15 -3.73
CA THR A 16 -7.92 -11.26 -3.58
C THR A 16 -7.21 -12.51 -3.02
N PRO A 17 -7.92 -13.39 -2.31
CA PRO A 17 -7.35 -14.64 -1.80
C PRO A 17 -6.75 -15.50 -2.91
N GLU A 18 -7.36 -15.51 -4.10
CA GLU A 18 -6.91 -16.28 -5.25
C GLU A 18 -5.57 -15.75 -5.76
N ASN A 19 -5.44 -14.42 -5.92
CA ASN A 19 -4.18 -13.82 -6.37
C ASN A 19 -3.08 -13.97 -5.33
N GLN A 20 -3.41 -13.87 -4.03
CA GLN A 20 -2.47 -14.16 -2.95
C GLN A 20 -1.93 -15.59 -3.06
N LYS A 21 -2.82 -16.57 -3.29
CA LYS A 21 -2.45 -17.97 -3.47
C LYS A 21 -1.59 -18.18 -4.71
N VAL A 22 -2.02 -17.69 -5.87
CA VAL A 22 -1.26 -17.82 -7.13
C VAL A 22 0.13 -17.19 -7.03
N THR A 23 0.24 -16.01 -6.42
CA THR A 23 1.54 -15.34 -6.23
C THR A 23 2.48 -16.19 -5.36
N LYS A 24 1.95 -16.77 -4.28
CA LYS A 24 2.72 -17.65 -3.40
C LYS A 24 3.12 -18.95 -4.10
N ASP A 25 2.20 -19.60 -4.81
CA ASP A 25 2.42 -20.91 -5.41
C ASP A 25 3.35 -20.84 -6.64
N VAL A 26 3.19 -19.81 -7.48
CA VAL A 26 3.93 -19.67 -8.75
C VAL A 26 5.21 -18.88 -8.59
N LEU A 27 5.15 -17.76 -7.87
CA LEU A 27 6.27 -16.81 -7.78
C LEU A 27 7.03 -16.92 -6.46
N GLN A 28 6.58 -17.80 -5.54
CA GLN A 28 7.18 -18.02 -4.23
C GLN A 28 7.37 -16.72 -3.44
N ALA A 29 6.49 -15.75 -3.66
CA ALA A 29 6.57 -14.40 -3.12
C ALA A 29 5.25 -14.01 -2.44
N LYS A 30 5.31 -13.05 -1.51
CA LYS A 30 4.12 -12.46 -0.89
C LYS A 30 3.57 -11.33 -1.75
N LEU A 31 2.26 -11.35 -2.03
CA LEU A 31 1.59 -10.24 -2.71
C LEU A 31 1.32 -9.10 -1.73
N VAL A 32 1.84 -7.93 -2.04
CA VAL A 32 1.68 -6.67 -1.30
C VAL A 32 0.76 -5.77 -2.12
N ALA A 33 -0.52 -5.80 -1.78
CA ALA A 33 -1.56 -4.99 -2.42
C ALA A 33 -2.42 -4.31 -1.35
N PRO A 34 -2.82 -3.05 -1.56
CA PRO A 34 -3.65 -2.33 -0.61
C PRO A 34 -5.06 -2.92 -0.61
N ILE A 35 -5.80 -2.68 0.45
CA ILE A 35 -7.17 -3.17 0.59
C ILE A 35 -8.04 -2.54 -0.50
N ASN A 36 -8.79 -3.37 -1.24
CA ASN A 36 -9.79 -2.90 -2.18
C ASN A 36 -11.09 -2.54 -1.45
N PRO A 37 -11.48 -1.26 -1.37
CA PRO A 37 -12.71 -0.87 -0.69
C PRO A 37 -13.95 -1.06 -1.57
N ARG A 38 -13.81 -1.47 -2.84
CA ARG A 38 -14.94 -1.62 -3.76
C ARG A 38 -15.97 -2.60 -3.16
N ASN A 39 -17.23 -2.20 -3.17
CA ASN A 39 -18.37 -2.93 -2.60
C ASN A 39 -18.33 -3.14 -1.06
N ARG A 40 -17.43 -2.46 -0.33
CA ARG A 40 -17.37 -2.50 1.14
C ARG A 40 -18.00 -1.24 1.73
N LYS A 41 -18.78 -1.44 2.81
CA LYS A 41 -19.39 -0.36 3.59
C LYS A 41 -18.72 -0.26 4.95
N ASP A 42 -18.79 0.92 5.54
CA ASP A 42 -18.44 1.11 6.94
C ASP A 42 -19.37 0.25 7.80
N LYS A 43 -18.83 -0.39 8.85
CA LYS A 43 -19.57 -1.18 9.81
C LYS A 43 -19.69 -0.39 11.12
N PRO A 44 -20.89 -0.11 11.62
CA PRO A 44 -21.02 0.43 12.97
C PRO A 44 -20.49 -0.59 13.98
N THR A 45 -20.05 -0.11 15.13
CA THR A 45 -19.59 -0.99 16.22
C THR A 45 -20.31 -0.64 17.51
N THR A 46 -20.47 -1.63 18.38
CA THR A 46 -20.97 -1.45 19.75
C THR A 46 -19.84 -1.14 20.73
N ALA A 47 -18.59 -1.14 20.26
CA ALA A 47 -17.44 -0.86 21.10
C ALA A 47 -17.47 0.61 21.57
N TRP A 48 -17.52 0.80 22.89
CA TRP A 48 -17.46 2.10 23.53
C TRP A 48 -16.30 2.96 22.98
N GLY A 49 -16.53 4.24 22.70
CA GLY A 49 -15.51 5.16 22.18
C GLY A 49 -15.08 4.96 20.72
N ILE A 50 -15.62 3.94 20.03
CA ILE A 50 -15.41 3.70 18.61
C ILE A 50 -16.72 3.94 17.86
N GLU A 51 -16.71 4.84 16.89
CA GLU A 51 -17.89 5.18 16.09
C GLU A 51 -18.19 4.04 15.09
N LYS A 52 -17.16 3.60 14.37
CA LYS A 52 -17.29 2.63 13.28
C LYS A 52 -15.97 2.00 12.91
N ILE A 53 -16.04 0.90 12.18
CA ILE A 53 -14.93 0.34 11.41
C ILE A 53 -15.15 0.77 9.96
N ASN A 54 -14.21 1.51 9.38
CA ASN A 54 -14.36 1.97 8.01
C ASN A 54 -14.27 0.82 7.00
N ARG A 55 -14.61 1.09 5.73
CA ARG A 55 -14.53 0.11 4.63
C ARG A 55 -13.14 -0.51 4.40
N TYR A 56 -12.07 0.10 4.93
CA TYR A 56 -10.70 -0.43 4.87
C TYR A 56 -10.36 -1.33 6.07
N GLY A 57 -11.25 -1.47 7.05
CA GLY A 57 -10.99 -2.24 8.28
C GLY A 57 -10.26 -1.45 9.37
N THR A 58 -10.18 -0.13 9.28
CA THR A 58 -9.59 0.71 10.34
C THR A 58 -10.70 1.22 11.27
N PRO A 59 -10.57 1.08 12.60
CA PRO A 59 -11.50 1.67 13.55
C PRO A 59 -11.36 3.20 13.59
N ILE A 60 -12.50 3.87 13.67
CA ILE A 60 -12.65 5.33 13.79
C ILE A 60 -13.19 5.63 15.18
N CYS A 61 -12.50 6.45 15.95
CA CYS A 61 -12.99 6.84 17.27
C CYS A 61 -14.14 7.86 17.16
N ILE A 62 -14.87 8.11 18.27
CA ILE A 62 -15.95 9.10 18.31
C ILE A 62 -15.53 10.54 18.00
N SER A 63 -14.22 10.84 18.00
CA SER A 63 -13.67 12.12 17.52
C SER A 63 -13.38 12.14 16.01
N GLY A 64 -13.78 11.12 15.27
CA GLY A 64 -13.57 11.01 13.82
C GLY A 64 -12.14 10.60 13.41
N HIS A 65 -11.26 10.30 14.36
CA HIS A 65 -9.86 9.96 14.06
C HIS A 65 -9.70 8.48 13.73
N LYS A 66 -8.95 8.19 12.65
CA LYS A 66 -8.51 6.84 12.30
C LYS A 66 -7.50 6.35 13.34
N MET A 67 -7.77 5.24 13.99
CA MET A 67 -6.80 4.68 14.93
C MET A 67 -5.60 4.07 14.18
N GLU A 68 -4.44 4.12 14.82
CA GLU A 68 -3.17 3.64 14.25
C GLU A 68 -2.95 2.17 14.60
N LEU A 69 -2.56 1.33 13.64
CA LEU A 69 -2.25 -0.07 13.93
C LEU A 69 -0.87 -0.17 14.57
N ARG A 70 -0.81 -0.59 15.84
CA ARG A 70 0.45 -0.77 16.56
C ARG A 70 1.07 -2.14 16.33
N GLY A 71 0.24 -3.16 16.17
CA GLY A 71 0.67 -4.54 15.98
C GLY A 71 -0.50 -5.52 16.01
N SER A 72 -0.18 -6.80 16.05
CA SER A 72 -1.15 -7.89 16.19
C SER A 72 -0.69 -8.89 17.24
N ASP A 73 -1.64 -9.36 18.04
CA ASP A 73 -1.49 -10.49 18.95
C ASP A 73 -1.97 -11.74 18.21
N ARG A 74 -1.03 -12.57 17.75
CA ARG A 74 -1.34 -13.77 16.96
C ARG A 74 -1.89 -14.91 17.80
N GLU A 75 -1.55 -14.96 19.08
CA GLU A 75 -2.06 -16.00 20.00
C GLU A 75 -3.55 -15.78 20.26
N LYS A 76 -3.96 -14.51 20.38
CA LYS A 76 -5.37 -14.14 20.62
C LYS A 76 -6.15 -13.85 19.34
N GLY A 77 -5.49 -13.78 18.19
CA GLY A 77 -6.14 -13.45 16.93
C GLY A 77 -6.62 -12.01 16.84
N GLN A 78 -5.88 -11.04 17.40
CA GLN A 78 -6.33 -9.65 17.56
C GLN A 78 -5.37 -8.62 16.97
N TYR A 79 -5.91 -7.62 16.30
CA TYR A 79 -5.21 -6.37 15.98
C TYR A 79 -5.23 -5.42 17.17
N ILE A 80 -4.14 -4.68 17.36
CA ILE A 80 -3.99 -3.68 18.42
C ILE A 80 -3.90 -2.30 17.77
N TYR A 81 -4.96 -1.51 17.93
CA TYR A 81 -5.06 -0.14 17.46
C TYR A 81 -4.87 0.86 18.60
N THR A 82 -4.20 1.98 18.35
CA THR A 82 -3.92 3.01 19.36
C THR A 82 -4.39 4.39 18.92
N CYS A 83 -4.64 5.26 19.90
CA CYS A 83 -5.10 6.63 19.68
C CYS A 83 -4.02 7.46 18.96
N PRO A 84 -4.33 8.10 17.82
CA PRO A 84 -3.34 8.87 17.07
C PRO A 84 -3.08 10.28 17.65
N VAL A 85 -3.80 10.68 18.70
CA VAL A 85 -3.66 12.02 19.31
C VAL A 85 -2.75 11.98 20.53
N PHE A 86 -2.94 10.97 21.39
CA PHE A 86 -2.33 10.92 22.72
C PHE A 86 -1.27 9.82 22.88
N HIS A 87 -1.33 8.75 22.07
CA HIS A 87 -0.42 7.63 22.25
C HIS A 87 1.00 8.02 21.78
N PRO A 88 2.04 7.92 22.61
CA PRO A 88 3.38 8.46 22.29
C PRO A 88 3.97 7.95 20.97
N ASN A 89 3.76 6.66 20.66
CA ASN A 89 4.33 6.02 19.46
C ASN A 89 3.40 6.04 18.24
N ALA A 90 2.20 6.63 18.37
CA ALA A 90 1.23 6.73 17.28
C ALA A 90 0.74 8.17 17.08
N LYS A 91 1.32 9.12 17.82
CA LYS A 91 0.93 10.52 17.79
C LYS A 91 1.19 11.10 16.40
N GLN A 92 0.15 11.67 15.80
CA GLN A 92 0.22 12.38 14.54
C GLN A 92 0.12 13.88 14.81
N GLU A 93 0.98 14.65 14.15
CA GLU A 93 0.96 16.11 14.27
C GLU A 93 -0.32 16.70 13.66
N GLY A 94 -0.83 17.77 14.27
CA GLY A 94 -2.03 18.47 13.79
C GLY A 94 -3.37 17.82 14.18
N LEU A 95 -3.38 16.63 14.79
CA LEU A 95 -4.61 16.06 15.33
C LEU A 95 -4.90 16.59 16.74
N THR A 96 -6.16 16.96 16.97
CA THR A 96 -6.66 17.41 18.28
C THR A 96 -7.88 16.60 18.69
N CYS A 97 -8.07 16.39 19.99
CA CYS A 97 -9.24 15.69 20.52
C CYS A 97 -9.98 16.60 21.49
N PRO A 98 -11.29 16.85 21.29
CA PRO A 98 -12.10 17.59 22.27
C PRO A 98 -12.07 16.91 23.64
N LEU A 99 -12.03 17.70 24.72
CA LEU A 99 -11.99 17.17 26.09
C LEU A 99 -13.19 16.27 26.41
N ALA A 100 -14.39 16.64 25.93
CA ALA A 100 -15.60 15.82 26.07
C ALA A 100 -15.41 14.43 25.45
N ASN A 101 -14.93 14.37 24.21
CA ASN A 101 -14.66 13.11 23.53
C ASN A 101 -13.47 12.35 24.13
N HIS A 102 -12.48 13.04 24.72
CA HIS A 102 -11.37 12.39 25.43
C HIS A 102 -11.85 11.69 26.71
N ALA A 103 -12.77 12.32 27.44
CA ALA A 103 -13.45 11.70 28.58
C ALA A 103 -14.34 10.53 28.12
N GLU A 104 -15.15 10.72 27.08
CA GLU A 104 -16.08 9.69 26.60
C GLU A 104 -15.38 8.53 25.85
N CYS A 105 -14.27 8.75 25.16
CA CYS A 105 -13.60 7.70 24.37
C CYS A 105 -12.62 6.86 25.21
N CYS A 106 -11.94 7.50 26.16
CA CYS A 106 -10.83 6.90 26.88
C CYS A 106 -10.72 7.35 28.33
N ASN A 107 -11.81 7.86 28.92
CA ASN A 107 -11.88 8.22 30.35
C ASN A 107 -10.70 9.11 30.81
N GLY A 108 -10.26 10.03 29.96
CA GLY A 108 -9.14 10.92 30.26
C GLY A 108 -7.76 10.25 30.28
N ALA A 109 -7.61 9.03 29.77
CA ALA A 109 -6.33 8.32 29.74
C ALA A 109 -5.23 9.13 29.03
N ALA A 110 -4.07 9.26 29.67
CA ALA A 110 -2.94 10.06 29.19
C ALA A 110 -2.39 9.60 27.82
N GLN A 111 -2.43 8.29 27.55
CA GLN A 111 -1.97 7.70 26.27
C GLN A 111 -3.14 7.50 25.27
N GLY A 112 -4.34 7.93 25.64
CA GLY A 112 -5.57 7.68 24.88
C GLY A 112 -5.97 6.20 24.88
N ARG A 113 -6.91 5.86 23.98
CA ARG A 113 -7.46 4.51 23.86
C ARG A 113 -6.48 3.53 23.20
N VAL A 114 -6.44 2.31 23.74
CA VAL A 114 -5.96 1.12 23.03
C VAL A 114 -7.18 0.24 22.72
N PHE A 115 -7.41 -0.06 21.45
CA PHE A 115 -8.54 -0.85 21.00
C PHE A 115 -8.05 -2.16 20.40
N ARG A 116 -8.58 -3.28 20.88
CA ARG A 116 -8.30 -4.62 20.34
C ARG A 116 -9.47 -5.07 19.48
N MET A 117 -9.17 -5.59 18.31
CA MET A 117 -10.14 -6.02 17.31
C MET A 117 -9.79 -7.41 16.83
N ASP A 118 -10.71 -8.36 16.86
CA ASP A 118 -10.47 -9.70 16.34
C ASP A 118 -10.26 -9.69 14.82
N PHE A 119 -9.40 -10.56 14.30
CA PHE A 119 -9.10 -10.65 12.86
C PHE A 119 -10.36 -10.89 12.03
N ASP A 120 -11.32 -11.65 12.56
CA ASP A 120 -12.58 -11.99 11.90
C ASP A 120 -13.49 -10.77 11.65
N GLN A 121 -13.31 -9.68 12.38
CA GLN A 121 -14.08 -8.45 12.14
C GLN A 121 -13.67 -7.75 10.84
N THR A 122 -12.42 -7.97 10.40
CA THR A 122 -11.80 -7.33 9.24
C THR A 122 -11.08 -8.35 8.35
N PRO A 123 -11.80 -9.31 7.75
CA PRO A 123 -11.21 -10.39 6.94
C PRO A 123 -10.49 -9.89 5.68
N GLN A 124 -10.69 -8.62 5.30
CA GLN A 124 -9.95 -7.99 4.22
C GLN A 124 -8.52 -7.58 4.57
N VAL A 125 -8.18 -7.49 5.86
CA VAL A 125 -6.83 -7.17 6.33
C VAL A 125 -6.03 -8.46 6.38
N ASP A 126 -4.82 -8.44 5.84
CA ASP A 126 -3.93 -9.60 5.89
C ASP A 126 -3.38 -9.76 7.32
N VAL A 127 -3.40 -10.98 7.85
CA VAL A 127 -2.92 -11.27 9.22
C VAL A 127 -1.40 -11.28 9.31
N GLU A 128 -0.73 -11.76 8.26
CA GLU A 128 0.73 -11.87 8.22
C GLU A 128 1.37 -10.51 7.93
N LEU A 129 0.80 -9.76 6.99
CA LEU A 129 1.24 -8.44 6.59
C LEU A 129 0.08 -7.43 6.57
N PRO A 130 -0.38 -6.97 7.76
CA PRO A 130 -1.49 -6.04 7.85
C PRO A 130 -1.22 -4.76 7.08
N GLN A 131 -2.16 -4.38 6.21
CA GLN A 131 -2.00 -3.25 5.28
C GLN A 131 -1.94 -1.90 6.00
N HIS A 132 -2.48 -1.83 7.22
CA HIS A 132 -2.43 -0.64 8.07
C HIS A 132 -1.12 -0.54 8.87
N GLY A 133 -0.23 -1.53 8.74
CA GLY A 133 1.03 -1.57 9.48
C GLY A 133 2.16 -0.83 8.76
N ARG A 134 3.09 -0.29 9.53
CA ARG A 134 4.27 0.42 9.02
C ARG A 134 5.12 -0.40 8.04
N THR A 135 5.25 -1.71 8.27
CA THR A 135 5.99 -2.60 7.35
C THR A 135 5.36 -2.63 5.96
N PHE A 136 4.04 -2.70 5.89
CA PHE A 136 3.33 -2.66 4.61
C PHE A 136 3.56 -1.30 3.93
N GLU A 137 3.42 -0.20 4.66
CA GLU A 137 3.64 1.15 4.12
C GLU A 137 5.03 1.31 3.50
N VAL A 138 6.08 0.86 4.21
CA VAL A 138 7.46 0.92 3.72
C VAL A 138 7.62 0.10 2.44
N LEU A 139 7.17 -1.16 2.43
CA LEU A 139 7.24 -2.01 1.24
C LEU A 139 6.47 -1.39 0.06
N TYR A 140 5.28 -0.87 0.34
CA TYR A 140 4.39 -0.34 -0.67
C TYR A 140 4.83 1.02 -1.21
N SER A 141 5.61 1.80 -0.46
CA SER A 141 6.20 3.06 -0.93
C SER A 141 7.07 2.89 -2.20
N ALA A 142 7.64 1.70 -2.39
CA ALA A 142 8.41 1.35 -3.58
C ALA A 142 7.55 1.26 -4.86
N ARG A 143 6.21 1.23 -4.77
CA ARG A 143 5.30 1.29 -5.93
C ARG A 143 5.56 2.52 -6.81
N THR A 144 6.02 3.63 -6.22
CA THR A 144 6.37 4.85 -6.96
C THR A 144 7.42 4.62 -8.05
N ILE A 145 8.27 3.59 -7.91
CA ILE A 145 9.24 3.18 -8.93
C ILE A 145 8.52 2.73 -10.21
N ILE A 146 7.47 1.92 -10.06
CA ILE A 146 6.67 1.42 -11.19
C ILE A 146 6.00 2.58 -11.94
N GLU A 147 5.46 3.57 -11.22
CA GLU A 147 4.85 4.74 -11.84
C GLU A 147 5.85 5.57 -12.64
N ARG A 148 7.08 5.72 -12.14
CA ARG A 148 8.17 6.37 -12.88
C ARG A 148 8.54 5.58 -14.13
N ILE A 149 8.68 4.27 -14.02
CA ILE A 149 8.95 3.39 -15.17
C ILE A 149 7.85 3.53 -16.22
N PHE A 150 6.58 3.52 -15.82
CA PHE A 150 5.47 3.74 -16.75
C PHE A 150 5.48 5.14 -17.39
N GLY A 151 5.91 6.18 -16.66
CA GLY A 151 6.13 7.50 -17.23
C GLY A 151 7.19 7.48 -18.34
N ILE A 152 8.33 6.83 -18.10
CA ILE A 152 9.40 6.66 -19.08
C ILE A 152 8.91 5.82 -20.27
N LEU A 153 8.17 4.74 -20.04
CA LEU A 153 7.58 3.92 -21.10
C LEU A 153 6.67 4.76 -22.03
N LYS A 154 5.78 5.55 -21.42
CA LYS A 154 4.81 6.38 -22.15
C LYS A 154 5.49 7.42 -23.03
N ASP A 155 6.43 8.16 -22.46
CA ASP A 155 6.95 9.37 -23.09
C ASP A 155 8.36 9.18 -23.66
N GLY A 156 9.24 8.46 -22.95
CA GLY A 156 10.62 8.17 -23.36
C GLY A 156 10.71 7.07 -24.43
N TYR A 157 9.94 5.98 -24.27
CA TYR A 157 9.87 4.90 -25.26
C TYR A 157 8.75 5.09 -26.28
N SER A 158 8.11 6.26 -26.32
CA SER A 158 7.10 6.63 -27.30
C SER A 158 5.89 5.69 -27.35
N LEU A 159 5.54 5.03 -26.24
CA LEU A 159 4.34 4.19 -26.19
C LEU A 159 3.07 5.01 -26.47
N ARG A 160 3.00 6.30 -26.09
CA ARG A 160 1.87 7.18 -26.45
C ARG A 160 1.83 7.58 -27.93
N ARG A 161 2.95 7.50 -28.65
CA ARG A 161 3.09 8.00 -30.03
C ARG A 161 2.91 6.84 -31.02
N VAL A 162 1.76 6.17 -30.92
CA VAL A 162 1.42 5.09 -31.84
C VAL A 162 0.93 5.70 -33.15
N HIS A 163 1.73 5.56 -34.21
CA HIS A 163 1.36 6.02 -35.56
C HIS A 163 0.84 4.89 -36.45
N LYS A 164 0.76 3.66 -35.92
CA LYS A 164 0.28 2.47 -36.64
C LYS A 164 -1.24 2.33 -36.48
N ARG A 165 -1.89 1.77 -37.50
CA ARG A 165 -3.33 1.44 -37.51
C ARG A 165 -3.51 -0.07 -37.59
N GLY A 166 -4.57 -0.58 -36.97
CA GLY A 166 -4.88 -2.02 -36.88
C GLY A 166 -4.32 -2.66 -35.60
N LYS A 167 -5.12 -3.53 -34.97
CA LYS A 167 -4.86 -4.12 -33.64
C LYS A 167 -3.46 -4.74 -33.53
N GLN A 168 -3.12 -5.65 -34.46
CA GLN A 168 -1.82 -6.34 -34.45
C GLN A 168 -0.63 -5.38 -34.52
N ALA A 169 -0.73 -4.33 -35.35
CA ALA A 169 0.35 -3.36 -35.49
C ALA A 169 0.51 -2.47 -34.24
N VAL A 170 -0.60 -2.21 -33.53
CA VAL A 170 -0.58 -1.51 -32.23
C VAL A 170 0.02 -2.40 -31.14
N GLU A 171 -0.39 -3.67 -31.06
CA GLU A 171 0.18 -4.64 -30.11
C GLU A 171 1.68 -4.80 -30.31
N ALA A 172 2.14 -4.99 -31.55
CA ALA A 172 3.56 -5.07 -31.87
C ALA A 172 4.35 -3.79 -31.49
N HIS A 173 3.74 -2.60 -31.59
CA HIS A 173 4.36 -1.35 -31.12
C HIS A 173 4.50 -1.36 -29.59
N VAL A 174 3.44 -1.76 -28.87
CA VAL A 174 3.45 -1.86 -27.41
C VAL A 174 4.53 -2.84 -26.94
N ASP A 175 4.61 -4.02 -27.57
CA ASP A 175 5.61 -5.03 -27.24
C ASP A 175 7.04 -4.52 -27.44
N ARG A 176 7.31 -3.82 -28.54
CA ARG A 176 8.62 -3.20 -28.80
C ARG A 176 8.98 -2.18 -27.71
N CYS A 177 8.06 -1.29 -27.36
CA CYS A 177 8.28 -0.31 -26.29
C CYS A 177 8.56 -0.99 -24.95
N MET A 178 7.80 -2.04 -24.62
CA MET A 178 7.96 -2.81 -23.39
C MET A 178 9.31 -3.52 -23.34
N ILE A 179 9.69 -4.25 -24.39
CA ILE A 179 10.96 -4.98 -24.45
C ILE A 179 12.14 -4.00 -24.34
N SER A 180 12.12 -2.89 -25.08
CA SER A 180 13.18 -1.87 -25.00
C SER A 180 13.31 -1.29 -23.60
N MET A 181 12.19 -1.05 -22.90
CA MET A 181 12.21 -0.58 -21.51
C MET A 181 12.84 -1.61 -20.58
N HIS A 182 12.46 -2.90 -20.68
CA HIS A 182 13.00 -3.96 -19.83
C HIS A 182 14.51 -4.16 -20.03
N ILE A 183 14.98 -4.17 -21.28
CA ILE A 183 16.42 -4.28 -21.60
C ILE A 183 17.19 -3.14 -20.94
N MET A 184 16.73 -1.90 -21.12
CA MET A 184 17.41 -0.73 -20.55
C MET A 184 17.33 -0.68 -19.03
N ALA A 185 16.22 -1.11 -18.43
CA ALA A 185 16.07 -1.22 -16.99
C ALA A 185 17.05 -2.24 -16.40
N ASN A 186 17.20 -3.40 -17.05
CA ASN A 186 18.12 -4.45 -16.66
C ASN A 186 19.59 -3.99 -16.79
N MET A 187 19.96 -3.36 -17.92
CA MET A 187 21.31 -2.81 -18.10
C MET A 187 21.66 -1.75 -17.06
N ALA A 188 20.75 -0.82 -16.77
CA ALA A 188 20.97 0.21 -15.75
C ALA A 188 21.17 -0.39 -14.36
N TYR A 189 20.38 -1.42 -14.02
CA TYR A 189 20.52 -2.12 -12.76
C TYR A 189 21.89 -2.82 -12.64
N HIS A 190 22.32 -3.56 -13.66
CA HIS A 190 23.63 -4.22 -13.64
C HIS A 190 24.82 -3.25 -13.60
N GLN A 191 24.67 -2.04 -14.15
CA GLN A 191 25.72 -1.02 -14.12
C GLN A 191 25.76 -0.20 -12.82
N THR A 192 24.60 0.11 -12.22
CA THR A 192 24.50 1.10 -11.14
C THR A 192 23.94 0.54 -9.82
N GLY A 193 23.48 -0.71 -9.82
CA GLY A 193 22.74 -1.31 -8.72
C GLY A 193 21.34 -0.71 -8.50
N LYS A 194 20.86 0.16 -9.42
CA LYS A 194 19.58 0.86 -9.31
C LYS A 194 18.75 0.67 -10.58
N ALA A 195 17.44 0.46 -10.41
CA ALA A 195 16.50 0.45 -11.54
C ALA A 195 16.58 1.78 -12.30
N ASN A 196 16.43 1.75 -13.62
CA ASN A 196 16.59 2.90 -14.50
C ASN A 196 15.71 4.10 -14.06
N CYS A 197 16.35 5.11 -13.47
CA CYS A 197 15.71 6.34 -12.97
C CYS A 197 15.48 7.40 -14.06
N GLY A 198 15.62 7.04 -15.33
CA GLY A 198 15.23 7.86 -16.47
C GLY A 198 16.36 8.70 -17.08
N TRP A 199 16.49 8.53 -18.39
CA TRP A 199 16.98 9.53 -19.35
C TRP A 199 15.84 10.50 -19.67
N THR A 200 15.38 11.29 -18.70
CA THR A 200 14.49 12.41 -19.02
C THR A 200 15.35 13.58 -19.48
N ARG A 201 14.94 14.22 -20.57
CA ARG A 201 15.63 15.36 -21.22
C ARG A 201 16.13 16.43 -20.23
N ASN A 202 15.44 16.58 -19.08
CA ASN A 202 15.76 17.53 -18.02
C ASN A 202 16.94 17.13 -17.11
N ARG A 203 17.35 15.85 -17.05
CA ARG A 203 18.58 15.46 -16.32
C ARG A 203 19.84 15.69 -17.14
N LEU A 204 19.77 15.52 -18.45
CA LEU A 204 20.89 15.81 -19.36
C LEU A 204 21.23 17.31 -19.39
N GLN A 205 20.24 18.19 -19.22
CA GLN A 205 20.46 19.64 -19.13
C GLN A 205 21.09 20.11 -17.82
N ARG A 206 21.13 19.27 -16.77
CA ARG A 206 21.77 19.60 -15.48
C ARG A 206 23.19 19.05 -15.34
N ALA A 207 23.70 18.38 -16.37
CA ALA A 207 25.03 17.78 -16.40
C ALA A 207 26.00 18.53 -17.33
N ASN A 208 25.61 19.70 -17.84
CA ASN A 208 26.45 20.64 -18.58
C ASN A 208 26.52 21.97 -17.83
#